data_AF-T1B3J9-F1
#
_entry.id   AF-T1B3J9-F1
#
_cell.length_a   1.000
_cell.length_b   1.000
_cell.length_c   1.000
_cell.angle_alpha   90.00
_cell.angle_beta   90.00
_cell.angle_gamma   90.00
#
_symmetry.space_group_name_H-M   'P 1'
#
loop_
_entity.id
_entity.type
_entity.pdbx_description
1 polymer ?
#
loop_
_entity_poly.entity_id
_entity_poly.type
_entity_poly.pdbx_seq_one_letter_code
_entity_poly.pdbx_strand_id
1 'polypeptide(L)'
;MLTGQTPILVLKEGTKRERGRGALSNNIQAAKAIADAVRSTLGPRGLDKMLVDSMGDVVVTNDGVTILKEMDVEHPAAKMLVEVAKTQDQE
;
A
#
# COMPACT_ATOMS: atom_id res chain seq x y z
N MET A 1 52.01 10.61 4.32
CA MET A 1 51.37 9.28 4.23
C MET A 1 49.88 9.46 4.44
N LEU A 2 49.09 8.67 3.73
CA LEU A 2 47.73 8.97 3.26
C LEU A 2 46.69 9.25 4.37
N THR A 3 45.92 10.30 4.14
CA THR A 3 44.68 10.70 4.81
C THR A 3 43.66 9.55 4.84
N GLY A 4 43.37 9.04 6.05
CA GLY A 4 42.27 8.12 6.29
C GLY A 4 40.93 8.84 6.14
N GLN A 5 40.32 8.76 4.96
CA GLN A 5 38.93 9.15 4.76
C GLN A 5 38.04 8.11 5.46
N THR A 6 37.48 8.47 6.62
CA THR A 6 36.41 7.72 7.26
C THR A 6 35.24 7.63 6.26
N PRO A 7 34.72 6.43 5.94
CA PRO A 7 33.62 6.30 4.99
C PRO A 7 32.38 7.03 5.51
N ILE A 8 31.87 7.98 4.72
CA ILE A 8 30.66 8.73 5.05
C ILE A 8 29.45 7.82 4.76
N LEU A 9 28.84 7.29 5.81
CA LEU A 9 27.60 6.51 5.72
C LEU A 9 26.42 7.49 5.50
N VAL A 10 26.00 7.68 4.25
CA VAL A 10 24.90 8.60 3.90
C VAL A 10 23.52 8.05 4.31
N LEU A 11 23.39 6.73 4.39
CA LEU A 11 22.15 6.04 4.78
C LEU A 11 22.43 5.06 5.91
N LYS A 12 21.47 4.90 6.81
CA LYS A 12 21.53 3.88 7.86
C LYS A 12 21.58 2.48 7.24
N GLU A 13 22.30 1.59 7.88
CA GLU A 13 22.35 0.18 7.50
C GLU A 13 20.94 -0.42 7.50
N GLY A 14 20.59 -1.18 6.45
CA GLY A 14 19.23 -1.69 6.23
C GLY A 14 18.29 -0.76 5.44
N THR A 15 18.74 0.45 5.06
CA THR A 15 17.93 1.33 4.19
C THR A 15 17.82 0.74 2.79
N LYS A 16 16.61 0.31 2.42
CA LYS A 16 16.30 -0.06 1.02
C LYS A 16 16.11 1.20 0.19
N ARG A 17 16.80 1.25 -0.96
CA ARG A 17 16.66 2.36 -1.91
C ARG A 17 16.46 1.83 -3.32
N GLU A 18 15.26 2.05 -3.83
CA GLU A 18 14.96 1.82 -5.25
C GLU A 18 15.02 3.13 -6.01
N ARG A 19 15.52 3.11 -7.25
CA ARG A 19 15.70 4.30 -8.09
C ARG A 19 15.29 4.01 -9.53
N GLY A 20 14.95 5.08 -10.25
CA GLY A 20 14.67 5.04 -11.68
C GLY A 20 13.41 4.24 -12.03
N ARG A 21 13.44 3.56 -13.19
CA ARG A 21 12.28 2.84 -13.73
C ARG A 21 11.81 1.67 -12.86
N GLY A 22 12.72 1.01 -12.13
CA GLY A 22 12.37 -0.09 -11.23
C GLY A 22 11.43 0.36 -10.11
N ALA A 23 11.80 1.44 -9.42
CA ALA A 23 10.97 2.04 -8.37
C ALA A 23 9.60 2.49 -8.89
N LEU A 24 9.56 3.10 -10.09
CA LEU A 24 8.30 3.50 -10.72
C LEU A 24 7.41 2.28 -11.02
N SER A 25 7.98 1.22 -11.59
CA SER A 25 7.24 0.00 -11.87
C SER A 25 6.68 -0.65 -10.60
N ASN A 26 7.49 -0.71 -9.54
CA ASN A 26 7.08 -1.24 -8.24
C ASN A 26 5.93 -0.44 -7.62
N ASN A 27 6.04 0.89 -7.63
CA ASN A 27 4.97 1.79 -7.16
C ASN A 27 3.66 1.57 -7.94
N ILE A 28 3.73 1.44 -9.26
CA ILE A 28 2.55 1.20 -10.10
C ILE A 28 1.94 -0.18 -9.81
N GLN A 29 2.77 -1.22 -9.63
CA GLN A 29 2.28 -2.55 -9.29
C GLN A 29 1.54 -2.56 -7.94
N ALA A 30 2.10 -1.88 -6.93
CA ALA A 30 1.43 -1.71 -5.64
C ALA A 30 0.08 -1.00 -5.79
N ALA A 31 0.01 0.07 -6.59
CA ALA A 31 -1.23 0.78 -6.86
C ALA A 31 -2.28 -0.09 -7.58
N LYS A 32 -1.84 -0.89 -8.56
CA LYS A 32 -2.71 -1.83 -9.29
C LYS A 32 -3.29 -2.89 -8.37
N ALA A 33 -2.48 -3.45 -7.47
CA ALA A 33 -2.95 -4.45 -6.51
C ALA A 33 -4.08 -3.90 -5.63
N ILE A 34 -3.96 -2.66 -5.16
CA ILE A 34 -5.02 -1.96 -4.42
C ILE A 34 -6.27 -1.78 -5.27
N ALA A 35 -6.12 -1.30 -6.52
CA ALA A 35 -7.24 -1.11 -7.42
C ALA A 35 -7.99 -2.42 -7.70
N ASP A 36 -7.26 -3.52 -7.95
CA ASP A 36 -7.85 -4.82 -8.25
C ASP A 36 -8.62 -5.40 -7.06
N ALA A 37 -8.18 -5.12 -5.82
CA ALA A 37 -8.88 -5.56 -4.60
C ALA A 37 -10.30 -4.97 -4.48
N VAL A 38 -10.47 -3.68 -4.83
CA VAL A 38 -11.75 -2.98 -4.70
C VAL A 38 -12.56 -2.94 -6.00
N ARG A 39 -11.94 -3.21 -7.16
CA ARG A 39 -12.58 -3.04 -8.47
C ARG A 39 -13.94 -3.72 -8.61
N SER A 40 -14.10 -4.93 -8.06
CA SER A 40 -15.35 -5.68 -8.22
C SER A 40 -16.48 -5.18 -7.31
N THR A 41 -16.20 -4.30 -6.36
CA THR A 41 -17.22 -3.75 -5.45
C THR A 41 -17.92 -2.52 -6.05
N LEU A 42 -17.36 -1.95 -7.13
CA LEU A 42 -17.92 -0.77 -7.76
C LEU A 42 -19.24 -1.04 -8.51
N GLY A 43 -20.26 -0.24 -8.21
CA GLY A 43 -21.53 -0.17 -8.94
C GLY A 43 -22.69 -0.91 -8.27
N PRO A 44 -23.91 -0.83 -8.82
CA PRO A 44 -25.13 -1.38 -8.20
C PRO A 44 -25.17 -2.92 -8.16
N ARG A 45 -24.26 -3.58 -8.88
CA ARG A 45 -24.03 -5.03 -8.83
C ARG A 45 -22.62 -5.36 -8.31
N GLY A 46 -22.06 -4.47 -7.49
CA GLY A 46 -20.79 -4.70 -6.83
C GLY A 46 -20.84 -5.97 -5.98
N LEU A 47 -19.77 -6.74 -6.01
CA LEU A 47 -19.63 -7.96 -5.22
C LEU A 47 -19.16 -7.61 -3.82
N ASP A 48 -19.78 -8.25 -2.82
CA ASP A 48 -19.29 -8.18 -1.44
C ASP A 48 -17.94 -8.89 -1.32
N LYS A 49 -17.10 -8.37 -0.42
CA LYS A 49 -15.85 -8.99 -0.01
C LYS A 49 -16.00 -9.53 1.39
N MET A 50 -15.61 -10.78 1.56
CA MET A 50 -15.41 -11.40 2.86
C MET A 50 -13.94 -11.22 3.25
N LEU A 51 -13.72 -10.43 4.28
CA LEU A 51 -12.43 -10.15 4.88
C LEU A 51 -12.34 -11.01 6.14
N VAL A 52 -11.22 -11.69 6.31
CA VAL A 52 -10.95 -12.55 7.46
C VAL A 52 -9.63 -12.10 8.06
N ASP A 53 -9.64 -11.70 9.32
CA ASP A 53 -8.43 -11.28 10.00
C ASP A 53 -7.61 -12.47 10.54
N SER A 54 -6.51 -12.18 11.22
CA SER A 54 -5.64 -13.22 11.78
C SER A 54 -6.23 -13.92 13.02
N MET A 55 -7.22 -13.34 13.66
CA MET A 55 -7.94 -13.89 14.83
C MET A 55 -9.16 -14.72 14.41
N GLY A 56 -9.56 -14.66 13.14
CA GLY A 56 -10.72 -15.34 12.57
C GLY A 56 -11.99 -14.50 12.55
N ASP A 57 -11.92 -13.21 12.88
CA ASP A 57 -13.04 -12.29 12.76
C ASP A 57 -13.35 -12.04 11.28
N VAL A 58 -14.64 -12.04 10.96
CA VAL A 58 -15.12 -11.95 9.57
C VAL A 58 -15.91 -10.67 9.38
N VAL A 59 -15.47 -9.86 8.41
CA VAL A 59 -16.18 -8.66 7.95
C VAL A 59 -16.61 -8.87 6.51
N VAL A 60 -17.91 -8.80 6.25
CA VAL A 60 -18.45 -8.84 4.88
C VAL A 60 -18.91 -7.44 4.50
N THR A 61 -18.29 -6.86 3.48
CA THR A 61 -18.63 -5.50 3.03
C THR A 61 -18.34 -5.29 1.55
N ASN A 62 -19.08 -4.37 0.96
CA ASN A 62 -18.84 -3.84 -0.38
C ASN A 62 -18.10 -2.48 -0.33
N ASP A 63 -18.13 -1.81 0.81
CA ASP A 63 -17.52 -0.49 0.94
C ASP A 63 -15.99 -0.56 0.74
N GLY A 64 -15.54 0.10 -0.33
CA GLY A 64 -14.13 0.14 -0.72
C GLY A 64 -13.25 0.73 0.38
N VAL A 65 -13.73 1.73 1.13
CA VAL A 65 -12.93 2.38 2.17
C VAL A 65 -12.74 1.44 3.36
N THR A 66 -13.79 0.74 3.78
CA THR A 66 -13.71 -0.31 4.81
C THR A 66 -12.78 -1.44 4.37
N ILE A 67 -12.88 -1.91 3.12
CA ILE A 67 -11.97 -2.94 2.59
C ILE A 67 -10.51 -2.51 2.71
N LEU A 68 -10.21 -1.27 2.31
CA LEU A 68 -8.84 -0.73 2.36
C LEU A 68 -8.33 -0.49 3.79
N LYS A 69 -9.22 -0.27 4.77
CA LYS A 69 -8.87 -0.12 6.19
C LYS A 69 -8.48 -1.44 6.83
N GLU A 70 -9.12 -2.54 6.44
CA GLU A 70 -8.84 -3.89 6.96
C GLU A 70 -7.63 -4.56 6.29
N MET A 71 -7.17 -4.06 5.13
CA MET A 71 -5.99 -4.59 4.44
C MET A 71 -4.68 -4.18 5.13
N ASP A 72 -3.82 -5.16 5.45
CA ASP A 72 -2.44 -4.89 5.88
C ASP A 72 -1.56 -4.56 4.66
N VAL A 73 -1.20 -3.29 4.53
CA VAL A 73 -0.45 -2.77 3.38
C VAL A 73 0.93 -2.32 3.83
N GLU A 74 1.99 -2.97 3.36
CA GLU A 74 3.36 -2.58 3.68
C GLU A 74 3.91 -1.47 2.77
N HIS A 75 3.58 -1.54 1.47
CA HIS A 75 4.21 -0.70 0.45
C HIS A 75 3.80 0.78 0.57
N PRO A 76 4.75 1.74 0.64
CA PRO A 76 4.44 3.16 0.88
C PRO A 76 3.46 3.77 -0.13
N ALA A 77 3.61 3.48 -1.42
CA ALA A 77 2.69 3.98 -2.45
C ALA A 77 1.25 3.46 -2.27
N ALA A 78 1.08 2.23 -1.78
CA ALA A 78 -0.23 1.68 -1.53
C ALA A 78 -0.85 2.28 -0.25
N LYS A 79 -0.05 2.50 0.81
CA LYS A 79 -0.50 3.25 2.00
C LYS A 79 -1.02 4.64 1.64
N MET A 80 -0.32 5.35 0.74
CA MET A 80 -0.78 6.66 0.27
C MET A 80 -2.17 6.59 -0.38
N LEU A 81 -2.47 5.55 -1.16
CA LEU A 81 -3.78 5.39 -1.79
C LEU A 81 -4.88 5.11 -0.77
N VAL A 82 -4.59 4.31 0.26
CA VAL A 82 -5.52 4.06 1.37
C VAL A 82 -5.86 5.37 2.08
N GLU A 83 -4.87 6.21 2.35
CA GLU A 83 -5.10 7.52 2.97
C GLU A 83 -5.93 8.46 2.08
N VAL A 84 -5.67 8.49 0.77
CA VAL A 84 -6.51 9.25 -0.18
C VAL A 84 -7.97 8.78 -0.14
N ALA A 85 -8.21 7.46 -0.12
CA ALA A 85 -9.55 6.90 -0.01
C ALA A 85 -10.25 7.31 1.29
N LYS A 86 -9.53 7.32 2.42
CA LYS A 86 -10.05 7.80 3.71
C LYS A 86 -10.39 9.28 3.69
N THR A 87 -9.57 10.11 3.05
CA THR A 87 -9.86 11.54 2.92
C THR A 87 -11.10 11.76 2.05
N GLN A 88 -11.22 11.05 0.92
CA GLN A 88 -12.36 11.17 0.02
C GLN A 88 -13.70 10.76 0.67
N ASP A 89 -13.66 9.79 1.59
CA ASP A 89 -14.83 9.33 2.37
C ASP A 89 -15.32 10.36 3.41
N GLN A 90 -14.44 11.27 3.83
CA GLN A 90 -14.72 12.31 4.83
C GLN A 90 -15.15 13.65 4.22
N GLU A 91 -15.07 13.78 2.89
CA GLU A 91 -15.60 14.92 2.13
C GLU A 91 -17.12 14.81 1.93
#